data_AF-A0A2Z6NYN7-F1
#
_entry.id   AF-A0A2Z6NYN7-F1
#
_cell.length_a   1.000
_cell.length_b   1.000
_cell.length_c   1.000
_cell.angle_alpha   90.00
_cell.angle_beta   90.00
_cell.angle_gamma   90.00
#
_symmetry.space_group_name_H-M   'P 1'
#
loop_
_entity.id
_entity.type
_entity.pdbx_description
1 polymer ?
#
loop_
_entity_poly.entity_id
_entity_poly.type
_entity_poly.pdbx_seq_one_letter_code
_entity_poly.pdbx_strand_id
1 'polypeptide(L)'
;MVGLISLDLSQNILTGVIPKSLESLRDLQNINFSYNRLQGEIPDGGNFKNFTAQSFMHNEALCAIIILKVKKGKKAENTVERGLSTLGAPRRISYYELVQATNGFNESNLLGKGGFGSVYQGKLPDGEMIAVKVIDLQSDVKSKSFDTECNAMRNLRHRNLVKIISGCSSLDFKALVMDFMSNGNIASALEYLHHGSSIPVVHCDLKPSNVLLDENMVAHVSDFGISKLMDEGQSKTHTETLATIGYLAPEYGSSGIVSVKGDVYSYGIMLMEIFTGKKPTDDMFVAELSLITWIGGSLPNSIMEVLDSNLVQQNGEQIDDLLTYMSSIFGLAMNCCEDSPEARMNMADVTASLTKIKTKFLAQIGSS
;
A
#
# COMPACT_ATOMS: atom_id res chain seq x y z
N MET A 1 -11.92 -5.33 55.31
CA MET A 1 -12.42 -4.32 54.36
C MET A 1 -12.37 -4.98 53.00
N VAL A 2 -13.51 -5.20 52.34
CA VAL A 2 -13.56 -5.84 51.02
C VAL A 2 -13.54 -4.72 49.99
N GLY A 3 -12.46 -4.65 49.20
CA GLY A 3 -12.32 -3.69 48.10
C GLY A 3 -12.77 -4.30 46.77
N LEU A 4 -13.38 -3.50 45.90
CA LEU A 4 -13.75 -3.94 44.56
C LEU A 4 -12.50 -4.01 43.69
N ILE A 5 -12.11 -5.22 43.26
CA ILE A 5 -10.90 -5.46 42.47
C ILE A 5 -11.18 -5.41 40.96
N SER A 6 -12.37 -5.83 40.52
CA SER A 6 -12.75 -5.88 39.12
C SER A 6 -14.20 -5.46 38.94
N LEU A 7 -14.45 -4.66 37.90
CA LEU A 7 -15.77 -4.22 37.49
C LEU A 7 -15.92 -4.34 35.98
N ASP A 8 -16.70 -5.31 35.52
CA ASP A 8 -17.06 -5.48 34.11
C ASP A 8 -18.54 -5.21 33.92
N LEU A 9 -18.86 -4.16 33.17
CA LEU A 9 -20.20 -3.80 32.71
C LEU A 9 -20.27 -3.73 31.18
N SER A 10 -19.37 -4.42 30.49
CA SER A 10 -19.33 -4.39 29.02
C SER A 10 -20.57 -5.02 28.39
N GLN A 11 -20.85 -4.67 27.13
CA GLN A 11 -21.96 -5.23 26.34
C GLN A 11 -23.33 -5.02 26.99
N ASN A 12 -23.56 -3.83 27.54
CA ASN A 12 -24.85 -3.45 28.07
C ASN A 12 -25.42 -2.26 27.27
N ILE A 13 -26.57 -1.73 27.70
CA ILE A 13 -27.20 -0.56 27.09
C ILE A 13 -27.11 0.62 28.09
N LEU A 14 -26.03 0.70 28.87
CA LEU A 14 -25.88 1.73 29.90
C LEU A 14 -25.68 3.09 29.23
N THR A 15 -26.44 4.08 29.67
CA THR A 15 -26.39 5.47 29.21
C THR A 15 -25.95 6.40 30.33
N GLY A 16 -25.44 7.58 29.98
CA GLY A 16 -25.04 8.60 30.95
C GLY A 16 -23.52 8.68 31.15
N VAL A 17 -23.08 9.47 32.13
CA VAL A 17 -21.65 9.73 32.39
C VAL A 17 -21.04 8.67 33.30
N ILE A 18 -19.75 8.37 33.08
CA ILE A 18 -18.99 7.55 34.03
C ILE A 18 -18.75 8.39 35.30
N PRO A 19 -19.23 7.97 36.49
CA PRO A 19 -19.11 8.79 37.69
C PRO A 19 -17.65 8.98 38.14
N LYS A 20 -17.23 10.24 38.39
CA LYS A 20 -15.89 10.55 38.94
C LYS A 20 -15.62 9.90 40.30
N SER A 21 -16.64 9.53 41.06
CA SER A 21 -16.48 8.81 42.33
C SER A 21 -15.78 7.46 42.19
N LEU A 22 -15.79 6.84 41.00
CA LEU A 22 -15.09 5.59 40.73
C LEU A 22 -13.55 5.72 40.85
N GLU A 23 -13.00 6.93 40.78
CA GLU A 23 -11.57 7.19 41.02
C GLU A 23 -11.14 6.89 42.47
N SER A 24 -12.09 6.87 43.41
CA SER A 24 -11.82 6.59 44.83
C SER A 24 -11.60 5.10 45.13
N LEU A 25 -11.87 4.21 44.18
CA LEU A 25 -11.72 2.76 44.32
C LEU A 25 -10.25 2.34 44.19
N ARG A 26 -9.53 2.42 45.31
CA ARG A 26 -8.06 2.19 45.35
C ARG A 26 -7.64 0.77 44.98
N ASP A 27 -8.49 -0.22 45.26
CA ASP A 27 -8.19 -1.64 45.01
C ASP A 27 -8.59 -2.09 43.59
N LEU A 28 -9.19 -1.22 42.78
CA LEU A 28 -9.70 -1.57 41.44
C LEU A 28 -8.54 -1.77 40.45
N GLN A 29 -8.37 -3.00 39.98
CA GLN A 29 -7.32 -3.39 39.04
C GLN A 29 -7.81 -3.58 37.61
N ASN A 30 -9.09 -3.90 37.42
CA ASN A 30 -9.68 -4.14 36.11
C ASN A 30 -11.02 -3.42 35.97
N ILE A 31 -11.20 -2.70 34.86
CA ILE A 31 -12.47 -2.09 34.49
C ILE A 31 -12.81 -2.39 33.02
N ASN A 32 -14.09 -2.59 32.74
CA ASN A 32 -14.58 -2.77 31.37
C ASN A 32 -15.99 -2.18 31.22
N PHE A 33 -16.08 -1.04 30.54
CA PHE A 33 -17.31 -0.36 30.16
C PHE A 33 -17.55 -0.39 28.64
N SER A 34 -16.83 -1.25 27.92
CA SER A 34 -16.93 -1.31 26.47
C SER A 34 -18.33 -1.72 26.00
N TYR A 35 -18.71 -1.32 24.78
CA TYR A 35 -20.01 -1.68 24.17
C TYR A 35 -21.19 -1.26 25.04
N ASN A 36 -21.34 0.05 25.23
CA ASN A 36 -22.46 0.68 25.94
C ASN A 36 -22.90 1.95 25.17
N ARG A 37 -23.72 2.80 25.79
CA ARG A 37 -24.14 4.12 25.26
C ARG A 37 -23.74 5.25 26.21
N LEU A 38 -22.59 5.10 26.88
CA LEU A 38 -22.08 6.09 27.84
C LEU A 38 -21.57 7.34 27.12
N GLN A 39 -21.59 8.47 27.82
CA GLN A 39 -21.28 9.80 27.28
C GLN A 39 -20.47 10.64 28.25
N GLY A 40 -19.79 11.70 27.78
CA GLY A 40 -19.03 12.63 28.62
C GLY A 40 -17.56 12.20 28.86
N GLU A 41 -16.89 12.86 29.80
CA GLU A 41 -15.46 12.62 30.07
C GLU A 41 -15.22 11.29 30.79
N ILE A 42 -14.19 10.56 30.36
CA ILE A 42 -13.66 9.44 31.15
C ILE A 42 -12.94 10.01 32.38
N PRO A 43 -13.26 9.56 33.61
CA PRO A 43 -12.53 9.95 34.81
C PRO A 43 -11.04 9.71 34.64
N ASP A 44 -10.21 10.67 35.05
CA ASP A 44 -8.78 10.65 34.82
C ASP A 44 -7.98 10.58 36.12
N GLY A 45 -8.62 10.45 37.29
CA GLY A 45 -7.99 10.25 38.59
C GLY A 45 -7.83 8.78 39.02
N GLY A 46 -7.13 8.55 40.13
CA GLY A 46 -6.95 7.22 40.72
C GLY A 46 -6.36 6.17 39.75
N ASN A 47 -6.93 4.97 39.77
CA ASN A 47 -6.51 3.87 38.89
C ASN A 47 -6.97 4.03 37.43
N PHE A 48 -7.89 4.97 37.13
CA PHE A 48 -8.35 5.20 35.75
C PHE A 48 -7.24 5.68 34.81
N LYS A 49 -6.19 6.31 35.36
CA LYS A 49 -4.96 6.66 34.62
C LYS A 49 -4.23 5.45 34.04
N ASN A 50 -4.50 4.25 34.56
CA ASN A 50 -3.79 3.03 34.22
C ASN A 50 -4.64 2.06 33.36
N PHE A 51 -5.94 2.33 33.18
CA PHE A 51 -6.80 1.48 32.36
C PHE A 51 -6.63 1.79 30.87
N THR A 52 -6.79 0.75 30.06
CA THR A 52 -6.58 0.85 28.61
C THR A 52 -7.80 1.45 27.92
N ALA A 53 -7.61 2.01 26.72
CA ALA A 53 -8.72 2.51 25.90
C ALA A 53 -9.77 1.41 25.58
N GLN A 54 -9.35 0.13 25.56
CA GLN A 54 -10.24 -1.02 25.38
C GLN A 54 -11.35 -1.06 26.42
N SER A 55 -11.05 -0.66 27.66
CA SER A 55 -12.02 -0.62 28.75
C SER A 55 -13.17 0.35 28.51
N PHE A 56 -13.12 1.20 27.48
CA PHE A 56 -14.14 2.23 27.23
C PHE A 56 -14.62 2.27 25.76
N MET A 57 -14.17 1.33 24.91
CA MET A 57 -14.49 1.32 23.48
C MET A 57 -16.00 1.18 23.20
N HIS A 58 -16.47 1.58 22.03
CA HIS A 58 -17.89 1.48 21.63
C HIS A 58 -18.86 2.17 22.61
N ASN A 59 -18.53 3.42 22.98
CA ASN A 59 -19.41 4.37 23.63
C ASN A 59 -19.34 5.69 22.83
N GLU A 60 -20.32 5.93 21.97
CA GLU A 60 -20.27 6.95 20.89
C GLU A 60 -20.01 8.38 21.37
N ALA A 61 -20.34 8.70 22.62
CA ALA A 61 -20.27 10.05 23.17
C ALA A 61 -19.24 10.21 24.32
N LEU A 62 -18.36 9.23 24.55
CA LEU A 62 -17.27 9.38 25.54
C LEU A 62 -16.10 10.19 24.98
N CYS A 63 -15.71 11.24 25.69
CA CYS A 63 -14.53 12.05 25.40
C CYS A 63 -13.32 11.50 26.15
N ALA A 64 -12.28 11.07 25.43
CA ALA A 64 -11.05 10.56 26.02
C ALA A 64 -9.89 11.55 25.82
N ILE A 65 -9.39 12.17 26.89
CA ILE A 65 -8.04 12.76 26.91
C ILE A 65 -7.06 11.59 27.08
N ILE A 66 -6.80 10.85 26.00
CA ILE A 66 -5.80 9.79 26.03
C ILE A 66 -4.42 10.47 25.99
N ILE A 67 -3.85 10.71 27.17
CA ILE A 67 -2.43 11.01 27.32
C ILE A 67 -1.66 9.74 26.90
N LEU A 68 -1.30 9.65 25.63
CA LEU A 68 -0.35 8.66 25.13
C LEU A 68 0.99 8.89 25.86
N LYS A 69 1.24 8.12 26.92
CA LYS A 69 2.59 7.93 27.47
C LYS A 69 3.41 7.13 26.46
N VAL A 70 3.88 7.78 25.41
CA VAL A 70 5.10 7.35 24.72
C VAL A 70 6.20 7.41 25.78
N LYS A 71 6.83 6.27 26.09
CA LYS A 71 8.09 6.23 26.87
C LYS A 71 9.16 7.00 26.11
N LYS A 72 9.18 8.33 26.23
CA LYS A 72 10.33 9.16 25.87
C LYS A 72 11.41 8.96 26.92
N GLY A 73 12.63 8.66 26.47
CA GLY A 73 13.83 8.72 27.30
C GLY A 73 13.93 10.08 27.99
N LYS A 74 14.41 10.06 29.23
CA LYS A 74 14.54 11.19 30.16
C LYS A 74 15.18 12.43 29.54
N LYS A 75 14.56 13.60 29.75
CA LYS A 75 15.17 14.82 30.32
C LYS A 75 14.08 15.84 30.72
N ALA A 76 14.18 16.33 31.96
CA ALA A 76 13.49 17.50 32.53
C ALA A 76 13.91 18.80 31.79
N GLU A 77 13.20 19.94 31.79
CA GLU A 77 12.35 20.60 32.80
C GLU A 77 11.44 21.68 32.15
N ASN A 78 10.56 22.28 32.95
CA ASN A 78 9.35 23.09 32.67
C ASN A 78 9.52 24.43 31.90
N THR A 79 8.44 24.93 31.25
CA THR A 79 7.72 26.20 31.57
C THR A 79 6.45 26.33 30.69
N VAL A 80 5.40 26.90 31.28
CA VAL A 80 4.03 27.13 30.81
C VAL A 80 3.95 28.30 29.80
N GLU A 81 3.14 28.18 28.74
CA GLU A 81 1.98 29.04 28.39
C GLU A 81 1.71 29.24 26.87
N ARG A 82 0.42 29.04 26.52
CA ARG A 82 -0.40 29.63 25.44
C ARG A 82 0.14 29.84 24.01
N GLY A 83 -0.53 29.13 23.09
CA GLY A 83 -1.09 29.71 21.87
C GLY A 83 -0.10 30.07 20.78
N LEU A 84 0.24 29.11 19.93
CA LEU A 84 0.62 29.38 18.54
C LEU A 84 0.43 28.12 17.70
N SER A 85 -0.41 28.23 16.67
CA SER A 85 -0.50 27.29 15.56
C SER A 85 0.90 26.94 15.05
N THR A 86 1.32 25.69 15.25
CA THR A 86 2.62 25.19 14.80
C THR A 86 2.47 24.44 13.48
N LEU A 87 2.89 25.13 12.43
CA LEU A 87 3.31 24.62 11.14
C LEU A 87 4.13 23.31 11.33
N GLY A 88 3.68 22.19 10.74
CA GLY A 88 4.55 21.03 10.45
C GLY A 88 4.27 19.69 11.14
N ALA A 89 3.20 19.50 11.93
CA ALA A 89 2.82 18.16 12.40
C ALA A 89 2.01 17.40 11.32
N PRO A 90 2.37 16.16 10.94
CA PRO A 90 1.56 15.36 10.01
C PRO A 90 0.14 15.19 10.54
N ARG A 91 -0.86 15.42 9.68
CA ARG A 91 -2.28 15.20 10.01
C ARG A 91 -2.47 13.77 10.50
N ARG A 92 -2.98 13.61 11.73
CA ARG A 92 -3.36 12.31 12.28
C ARG A 92 -4.84 12.08 12.00
N ILE A 93 -5.15 11.07 11.21
CA ILE A 93 -6.52 10.68 10.88
C ILE A 93 -6.91 9.54 11.82
N SER A 94 -7.98 9.73 12.58
CA SER A 94 -8.48 8.76 13.55
C SER A 94 -9.22 7.61 12.87
N TYR A 95 -9.34 6.47 13.58
CA TYR A 95 -10.16 5.34 13.12
C TYR A 95 -11.60 5.76 12.79
N TYR A 96 -12.19 6.63 13.62
CA TYR A 96 -13.54 7.11 13.43
C TYR A 96 -13.71 7.94 12.16
N GLU A 97 -12.75 8.82 11.85
CA GLU A 97 -12.74 9.56 10.59
C GLU A 97 -12.66 8.61 9.38
N LEU A 98 -11.91 7.51 9.47
CA LEU A 98 -11.85 6.51 8.39
C LEU A 98 -13.17 5.76 8.21
N VAL A 99 -13.83 5.37 9.31
CA VAL A 99 -15.15 4.74 9.27
C VAL A 99 -16.16 5.67 8.60
N GLN A 100 -16.19 6.94 8.97
CA GLN A 100 -17.09 7.91 8.33
C GLN A 100 -16.74 8.12 6.85
N ALA A 101 -15.46 8.31 6.53
CA ALA A 101 -15.00 8.58 5.18
C ALA A 101 -15.29 7.44 4.21
N THR A 102 -15.25 6.20 4.69
CA THR A 102 -15.46 4.98 3.89
C THR A 102 -16.87 4.41 3.98
N ASN A 103 -17.80 5.12 4.65
CA ASN A 103 -19.15 4.64 4.94
C ASN A 103 -19.17 3.26 5.65
N GLY A 104 -18.35 3.12 6.69
CA GLY A 104 -18.20 1.88 7.44
C GLY A 104 -17.43 0.79 6.69
N PHE A 105 -16.46 1.16 5.84
CA PHE A 105 -15.74 0.23 4.95
C PHE A 105 -16.69 -0.57 4.05
N ASN A 106 -17.67 0.13 3.46
CA ASN A 106 -18.66 -0.50 2.59
C ASN A 106 -18.03 -1.12 1.34
N GLU A 107 -18.56 -2.26 0.88
CA GLU A 107 -18.09 -2.92 -0.35
C GLU A 107 -18.21 -2.05 -1.60
N SER A 108 -19.18 -1.12 -1.67
CA SER A 108 -19.31 -0.18 -2.78
C SER A 108 -18.09 0.75 -2.93
N ASN A 109 -17.34 0.93 -1.85
CA ASN A 109 -16.13 1.75 -1.81
C ASN A 109 -14.86 0.89 -1.91
N LEU A 110 -14.97 -0.43 -2.07
CA LEU A 110 -13.81 -1.31 -2.19
C LEU A 110 -13.15 -1.10 -3.55
N LEU A 111 -11.92 -0.58 -3.53
CA LEU A 111 -11.08 -0.42 -4.72
C LEU A 111 -10.36 -1.72 -5.08
N GLY A 112 -10.05 -2.55 -4.08
CA GLY A 112 -9.41 -3.84 -4.31
C GLY A 112 -9.08 -4.59 -3.02
N LYS A 113 -8.89 -5.90 -3.14
CA LYS A 113 -8.51 -6.79 -2.03
C LYS A 113 -7.27 -7.59 -2.44
N GLY A 114 -6.21 -7.49 -1.65
CA GLY A 114 -4.93 -8.17 -1.85
C GLY A 114 -4.54 -9.06 -0.67
N GLY A 115 -3.38 -9.72 -0.78
CA GLY A 115 -2.87 -10.62 0.27
C GLY A 115 -2.61 -9.93 1.62
N PHE A 116 -2.41 -8.61 1.61
CA PHE A 116 -2.08 -7.81 2.78
C PHE A 116 -3.24 -6.99 3.33
N GLY A 117 -4.43 -7.03 2.71
CA GLY A 117 -5.56 -6.22 3.17
C GLY A 117 -6.55 -5.84 2.10
N SER A 118 -7.44 -4.91 2.44
CA SER A 118 -8.47 -4.35 1.55
C SER A 118 -8.29 -2.84 1.43
N VAL A 119 -8.41 -2.30 0.23
CA VAL A 119 -8.27 -0.87 -0.05
C VAL A 119 -9.65 -0.29 -0.35
N TYR A 120 -10.03 0.74 0.40
CA TYR A 120 -11.30 1.43 0.24
C TYR A 120 -11.08 2.88 -0.21
N GLN A 121 -11.96 3.39 -1.07
CA GLN A 121 -12.10 4.81 -1.32
C GLN A 121 -12.80 5.47 -0.13
N GLY A 122 -12.31 6.64 0.28
CA GLY A 122 -12.95 7.43 1.32
C GLY A 122 -12.96 8.92 0.98
N LYS A 123 -13.90 9.65 1.58
CA LYS A 123 -13.98 11.11 1.50
C LYS A 123 -13.94 11.71 2.90
N LEU A 124 -12.88 12.45 3.22
CA LEU A 124 -12.72 13.12 4.50
C LEU A 124 -13.74 14.28 4.65
N PRO A 125 -14.00 14.76 5.89
CA PRO A 125 -15.00 15.82 6.14
C PRO A 125 -14.73 17.15 5.42
N ASP A 126 -13.47 17.44 5.11
CA ASP A 126 -13.04 18.61 4.33
C ASP A 126 -13.15 18.42 2.81
N GLY A 127 -13.63 17.26 2.37
CA GLY A 127 -13.82 16.90 0.96
C GLY A 127 -12.60 16.26 0.30
N GLU A 128 -11.49 16.08 1.03
CA GLU A 128 -10.30 15.38 0.53
C GLU A 128 -10.62 13.91 0.25
N MET A 129 -10.38 13.48 -0.98
CA MET A 129 -10.51 12.07 -1.37
C MET A 129 -9.26 11.30 -0.93
N ILE A 130 -9.46 10.13 -0.33
CA ILE A 130 -8.39 9.28 0.20
C ILE A 130 -8.57 7.82 -0.24
N ALA A 131 -7.46 7.08 -0.24
CA ALA A 131 -7.47 5.62 -0.28
C ALA A 131 -7.06 5.07 1.10
N VAL A 132 -7.84 4.13 1.63
CA VAL A 132 -7.66 3.53 2.96
C VAL A 132 -7.38 2.05 2.82
N LYS A 133 -6.11 1.65 2.98
CA LYS A 133 -5.70 0.24 2.98
C LYS A 133 -5.81 -0.31 4.40
N VAL A 134 -6.86 -1.07 4.68
CA VAL A 134 -7.05 -1.81 5.93
C VAL A 134 -6.24 -3.10 5.86
N ILE A 135 -5.31 -3.26 6.79
CA ILE A 135 -4.44 -4.42 6.88
C ILE A 135 -5.15 -5.56 7.59
N ASP A 136 -5.09 -6.75 7.01
CA ASP A 136 -5.60 -7.96 7.64
C ASP A 136 -4.64 -8.43 8.75
N LEU A 137 -5.07 -8.38 10.01
CA LEU A 137 -4.21 -8.60 11.19
C LEU A 137 -4.12 -10.05 11.67
N GLN A 138 -4.57 -11.02 10.87
CA GLN A 138 -4.57 -12.44 11.26
C GLN A 138 -3.16 -13.03 11.54
N SER A 139 -2.04 -12.32 11.30
CA SER A 139 -0.69 -12.80 11.63
C SER A 139 0.32 -11.69 11.93
N ASP A 140 1.32 -11.98 12.77
CA ASP A 140 2.44 -11.08 13.11
C ASP A 140 3.26 -10.65 11.88
N VAL A 141 3.27 -11.46 10.81
CA VAL A 141 3.95 -11.15 9.55
C VAL A 141 3.32 -9.94 8.86
N LYS A 142 1.97 -9.86 8.84
CA LYS A 142 1.21 -8.73 8.27
C LYS A 142 1.28 -7.47 9.16
N SER A 143 1.56 -7.65 10.44
CA SER A 143 1.85 -6.55 11.37
C SER A 143 3.19 -5.86 11.04
N LYS A 144 4.24 -6.64 10.72
CA LYS A 144 5.54 -6.10 10.28
C LYS A 144 5.46 -5.43 8.91
N SER A 145 4.65 -5.96 7.99
CA SER A 145 4.48 -5.35 6.67
C SER A 145 3.91 -3.92 6.74
N PHE A 146 3.05 -3.63 7.72
CA PHE A 146 2.57 -2.26 7.98
C PHE A 146 3.71 -1.29 8.34
N ASP A 147 4.62 -1.70 9.22
CA ASP A 147 5.76 -0.87 9.62
C ASP A 147 6.74 -0.69 8.46
N THR A 148 6.97 -1.75 7.67
CA THR A 148 7.77 -1.71 6.45
C THR A 148 7.19 -0.74 5.42
N GLU A 149 5.89 -0.83 5.14
CA GLU A 149 5.20 0.04 4.18
C GLU A 149 5.21 1.51 4.65
N CYS A 150 4.97 1.76 5.95
CA CYS A 150 5.12 3.10 6.54
C CYS A 150 6.54 3.65 6.36
N ASN A 151 7.56 2.84 6.65
CA ASN A 151 8.96 3.27 6.61
C ASN A 151 9.45 3.50 5.18
N ALA A 152 9.08 2.62 4.24
CA ALA A 152 9.41 2.77 2.82
C ALA A 152 8.84 4.08 2.26
N MET A 153 7.58 4.39 2.60
CA MET A 153 6.84 5.47 1.94
C MET A 153 6.91 6.83 2.67
N ARG A 154 7.44 6.90 3.90
CA ARG A 154 7.44 8.12 4.73
C ARG A 154 8.04 9.36 4.04
N ASN A 155 8.99 9.16 3.13
CA ASN A 155 9.72 10.23 2.46
C ASN A 155 9.63 10.17 0.92
N LEU A 156 8.88 9.23 0.35
CA LEU A 156 8.74 9.10 -1.09
C LEU A 156 7.64 10.05 -1.57
N ARG A 157 8.02 11.01 -2.42
CA ARG A 157 7.09 11.97 -3.03
C ARG A 157 7.30 11.97 -4.52
N HIS A 158 6.47 11.22 -5.23
CA HIS A 158 6.47 11.18 -6.68
C HIS A 158 5.03 11.08 -7.18
N ARG A 159 4.74 11.69 -8.34
CA ARG A 159 3.38 11.74 -8.90
C ARG A 159 2.77 10.35 -9.19
N ASN A 160 3.60 9.30 -9.24
CA ASN A 160 3.20 7.92 -9.58
C ASN A 160 3.34 6.91 -8.46
N LEU A 161 3.69 7.40 -7.28
CA LEU A 161 3.76 6.60 -6.07
C LEU A 161 2.66 7.02 -5.13
N VAL A 162 2.05 6.04 -4.48
CA VAL A 162 0.98 6.31 -3.54
C VAL A 162 1.53 6.98 -2.27
N LYS A 163 1.51 8.31 -2.19
CA LYS A 163 1.84 9.09 -0.99
C LYS A 163 0.96 8.69 0.21
N ILE A 164 1.61 8.27 1.29
CA ILE A 164 0.98 8.06 2.60
C ILE A 164 0.73 9.42 3.27
N ILE A 165 -0.54 9.67 3.61
CA ILE A 165 -0.97 10.79 4.44
C ILE A 165 -0.70 10.48 5.91
N SER A 166 -1.13 9.30 6.36
CA SER A 166 -1.08 8.91 7.77
C SER A 166 -1.19 7.40 7.93
N GLY A 167 -0.62 6.87 9.01
CA GLY A 167 -0.94 5.53 9.51
C GLY A 167 -1.96 5.61 10.63
N CYS A 168 -3.02 4.82 10.55
CA CYS A 168 -3.99 4.64 11.63
C CYS A 168 -3.77 3.26 12.24
N SER A 169 -3.36 3.19 13.51
CA SER A 169 -3.08 1.91 14.18
C SER A 169 -3.65 1.87 15.59
N SER A 170 -4.20 0.71 15.94
CA SER A 170 -4.60 0.25 17.27
C SER A 170 -4.16 -1.22 17.43
N LEU A 171 -4.55 -1.88 18.52
CA LEU A 171 -4.18 -3.28 18.78
C LEU A 171 -4.70 -4.23 17.68
N ASP A 172 -5.96 -4.03 17.27
CA ASP A 172 -6.70 -4.94 16.37
C ASP A 172 -7.09 -4.25 15.05
N PHE A 173 -6.55 -3.07 14.78
CA PHE A 173 -6.78 -2.35 13.54
C PHE A 173 -5.50 -1.66 13.07
N LYS A 174 -5.11 -1.91 11.83
CA LYS A 174 -4.05 -1.15 11.16
C LYS A 174 -4.56 -0.73 9.79
N ALA A 175 -4.45 0.53 9.46
CA ALA A 175 -4.76 1.05 8.15
C ALA A 175 -3.77 2.12 7.70
N LEU A 176 -3.48 2.14 6.41
CA LEU A 176 -2.73 3.20 5.78
C LEU A 176 -3.68 4.11 5.03
N VAL A 177 -3.53 5.41 5.28
CA VAL A 177 -4.30 6.46 4.64
C VAL A 177 -3.41 7.14 3.62
N MET A 178 -3.87 7.21 2.38
CA MET A 178 -3.11 7.64 1.23
C MET A 178 -3.90 8.69 0.46
N ASP A 179 -3.22 9.59 -0.26
CA ASP A 179 -3.95 10.50 -1.15
C ASP A 179 -4.74 9.66 -2.18
N PHE A 180 -5.91 10.12 -2.58
CA PHE A 180 -6.55 9.64 -3.80
C PHE A 180 -5.94 10.43 -4.96
N MET A 181 -5.38 9.73 -5.96
CA MET A 181 -4.38 10.33 -6.86
C MET A 181 -4.93 10.50 -8.27
N SER A 182 -4.28 11.37 -9.07
CA SER A 182 -4.82 11.81 -10.36
C SER A 182 -3.88 11.75 -11.59
N ASN A 183 -2.55 11.46 -11.54
CA ASN A 183 -1.66 11.57 -12.75
C ASN A 183 -0.22 10.87 -12.80
N GLY A 184 0.02 10.05 -13.86
CA GLY A 184 1.25 9.44 -14.47
C GLY A 184 1.36 7.87 -14.59
N ASN A 185 2.57 7.28 -14.66
CA ASN A 185 2.76 5.85 -15.07
C ASN A 185 3.74 5.02 -14.20
N ILE A 186 3.65 3.69 -14.33
CA ILE A 186 4.41 2.69 -13.53
C ILE A 186 5.93 2.78 -13.73
N ALA A 187 6.41 2.92 -14.97
CA ALA A 187 7.84 2.93 -15.26
C ALA A 187 8.54 4.11 -14.58
N SER A 188 7.93 5.31 -14.66
CA SER A 188 8.42 6.51 -13.99
C SER A 188 8.39 6.38 -12.46
N ALA A 189 7.42 5.64 -11.89
CA ALA A 189 7.41 5.32 -10.47
C ALA A 189 8.61 4.47 -10.06
N LEU A 190 8.89 3.37 -10.79
CA LEU A 190 10.03 2.51 -10.49
C LEU A 190 11.37 3.21 -10.72
N GLU A 191 11.50 4.00 -11.79
CA GLU A 191 12.69 4.81 -12.04
C GLU A 191 12.99 5.74 -10.85
N TYR A 192 11.96 6.40 -10.31
CA TYR A 192 12.10 7.21 -9.11
C TYR A 192 12.49 6.38 -7.88
N LEU A 193 11.88 5.22 -7.66
CA LEU A 193 12.24 4.33 -6.54
C LEU A 193 13.69 3.85 -6.62
N HIS A 194 14.19 3.60 -7.83
CA HIS A 194 15.52 3.03 -8.03
C HIS A 194 16.64 4.08 -8.09
N HIS A 195 16.36 5.25 -8.66
CA HIS A 195 17.38 6.27 -8.95
C HIS A 195 17.03 7.68 -8.45
N GLY A 196 15.74 7.97 -8.21
CA GLY A 196 15.26 9.30 -7.84
C GLY A 196 15.19 9.56 -6.34
N SER A 197 15.20 8.52 -5.52
CA SER A 197 15.26 8.62 -4.06
C SER A 197 16.71 8.64 -3.55
N SER A 198 16.93 9.25 -2.39
CA SER A 198 18.26 9.27 -1.73
C SER A 198 18.73 7.86 -1.34
N ILE A 199 17.77 6.98 -1.06
CA ILE A 199 17.98 5.57 -0.72
C ILE A 199 17.14 4.77 -1.73
N PRO A 200 17.76 3.93 -2.58
CA PRO A 200 17.01 3.09 -3.51
C PRO A 200 16.02 2.19 -2.77
N VAL A 201 14.82 2.08 -3.32
CA VAL A 201 13.74 1.26 -2.78
C VAL A 201 13.42 0.16 -3.78
N VAL A 202 13.52 -1.09 -3.34
CA VAL A 202 13.12 -2.26 -4.13
C VAL A 202 11.71 -2.67 -3.72
N HIS A 203 10.76 -2.63 -4.65
CA HIS A 203 9.35 -2.90 -4.40
C HIS A 203 9.12 -4.35 -3.92
N CYS A 204 9.77 -5.31 -4.59
CA CYS A 204 9.75 -6.76 -4.30
C CYS A 204 8.44 -7.50 -4.60
N ASP A 205 7.29 -6.84 -4.77
CA ASP A 205 6.02 -7.48 -5.15
C ASP A 205 5.30 -6.73 -6.30
N LEU A 206 6.02 -6.39 -7.36
CA LEU A 206 5.40 -5.65 -8.47
C LEU A 206 4.56 -6.59 -9.35
N LYS A 207 3.27 -6.27 -9.51
CA LYS A 207 2.29 -7.02 -10.32
C LYS A 207 1.05 -6.16 -10.57
N PRO A 208 0.18 -6.50 -11.55
CA PRO A 208 -1.01 -5.71 -11.84
C PRO A 208 -1.92 -5.42 -10.63
N SER A 209 -2.12 -6.37 -9.72
CA SER A 209 -2.99 -6.17 -8.54
C SER A 209 -2.46 -5.13 -7.54
N ASN A 210 -1.17 -4.79 -7.64
CA ASN A 210 -0.51 -3.80 -6.80
C ASN A 210 -0.38 -2.45 -7.54
N VAL A 211 -1.02 -2.32 -8.70
CA VAL A 211 -1.16 -1.07 -9.44
C VAL A 211 -2.60 -0.60 -9.32
N LEU A 212 -2.79 0.57 -8.71
CA LEU A 212 -4.09 1.21 -8.61
C LEU A 212 -4.32 2.12 -9.82
N LEU A 213 -5.54 2.12 -10.34
CA LEU A 213 -6.00 3.04 -11.37
C LEU A 213 -6.93 4.08 -10.72
N ASP A 214 -6.74 5.34 -11.07
CA ASP A 214 -7.64 6.42 -10.66
C ASP A 214 -8.75 6.72 -11.68
N GLU A 215 -9.55 7.74 -11.40
CA GLU A 215 -10.67 8.20 -12.25
C GLU A 215 -10.25 8.63 -13.67
N ASN A 216 -8.98 8.97 -13.88
CA ASN A 216 -8.41 9.37 -15.16
C ASN A 216 -7.64 8.21 -15.84
N MET A 217 -7.80 6.96 -15.37
CA MET A 217 -7.12 5.76 -15.87
C MET A 217 -5.59 5.82 -15.71
N VAL A 218 -5.14 6.48 -14.65
CA VAL A 218 -3.73 6.64 -14.38
C VAL A 218 -3.23 5.61 -13.38
N ALA A 219 -2.10 4.99 -13.69
CA ALA A 219 -1.48 3.95 -12.89
C ALA A 219 -0.57 4.48 -11.77
N HIS A 220 -0.75 3.91 -10.58
CA HIS A 220 0.01 4.22 -9.38
C HIS A 220 0.50 2.94 -8.70
N VAL A 221 1.80 2.88 -8.37
CA VAL A 221 2.38 1.73 -7.67
C VAL A 221 2.02 1.79 -6.19
N SER A 222 1.53 0.66 -5.66
CA SER A 222 1.07 0.49 -4.28
C SER A 222 1.60 -0.82 -3.70
N ASP A 223 1.37 -1.04 -2.39
CA ASP A 223 1.69 -2.27 -1.67
C ASP A 223 3.20 -2.52 -1.44
N PHE A 224 3.80 -1.65 -0.62
CA PHE A 224 5.21 -1.74 -0.23
C PHE A 224 5.45 -2.65 0.99
N GLY A 225 4.50 -3.54 1.29
CA GLY A 225 4.49 -4.36 2.50
C GLY A 225 5.73 -5.25 2.68
N ILE A 226 6.38 -5.62 1.57
CA ILE A 226 7.61 -6.42 1.58
C ILE A 226 8.81 -5.70 0.97
N SER A 227 8.68 -4.40 0.68
CA SER A 227 9.74 -3.62 0.04
C SER A 227 10.98 -3.48 0.93
N LYS A 228 12.13 -3.26 0.27
CA LYS A 228 13.42 -3.13 0.93
C LYS A 228 14.04 -1.78 0.61
N LEU A 229 14.55 -1.12 1.65
CA LEU A 229 15.45 0.02 1.51
C LEU A 229 16.87 -0.52 1.34
N MET A 230 17.58 -0.06 0.32
CA MET A 230 18.95 -0.49 0.05
C MET A 230 19.94 0.29 0.91
N ASP A 231 20.87 -0.38 1.57
CA ASP A 231 21.94 0.32 2.30
C ASP A 231 22.86 1.07 1.33
N GLU A 232 23.47 2.17 1.79
CA GLU A 232 24.42 2.94 0.99
C GLU A 232 25.54 2.03 0.42
N GLY A 233 25.65 2.00 -0.91
CA GLY A 233 26.65 1.21 -1.63
C GLY A 233 26.31 -0.26 -1.86
N GLN A 234 25.19 -0.78 -1.36
CA GLN A 234 24.72 -2.13 -1.68
C GLN A 234 23.85 -2.16 -2.94
N SER A 235 24.19 -3.05 -3.88
CA SER A 235 23.40 -3.28 -5.10
C SER A 235 22.36 -4.41 -4.97
N LYS A 236 22.47 -5.24 -3.93
CA LYS A 236 21.59 -6.38 -3.66
C LYS A 236 21.51 -6.69 -2.16
N THR A 237 20.41 -7.30 -1.73
CA THR A 237 20.16 -7.78 -0.36
C THR A 237 19.55 -9.18 -0.38
N HIS A 238 19.45 -9.84 0.77
CA HIS A 238 18.82 -11.17 0.89
C HIS A 238 17.53 -11.08 1.72
N THR A 239 16.55 -11.91 1.37
CA THR A 239 15.29 -12.02 2.12
C THR A 239 14.77 -13.45 2.11
N GLU A 240 14.08 -13.83 3.18
CA GLU A 240 13.33 -15.09 3.26
C GLU A 240 11.85 -14.91 2.89
N THR A 241 11.40 -13.66 2.71
CA THR A 241 10.04 -13.34 2.29
C THR A 241 9.82 -13.78 0.84
N LEU A 242 8.81 -14.61 0.61
CA LEU A 242 8.40 -15.00 -0.73
C LEU A 242 7.53 -13.90 -1.36
N ALA A 243 7.83 -13.56 -2.62
CA ALA A 243 6.98 -12.71 -3.46
C ALA A 243 5.94 -13.55 -4.24
N THR A 244 5.18 -12.89 -5.13
CA THR A 244 4.12 -13.55 -5.90
C THR A 244 4.66 -14.44 -7.02
N ILE A 245 4.25 -15.71 -7.03
CA ILE A 245 4.61 -16.71 -8.05
C ILE A 245 4.27 -16.18 -9.46
N GLY A 246 5.18 -16.41 -10.41
CA GLY A 246 5.05 -15.99 -11.80
C GLY A 246 5.70 -14.65 -12.14
N TYR A 247 5.90 -13.77 -11.14
CA TYR A 247 6.56 -12.46 -11.33
C TYR A 247 7.99 -12.43 -10.77
N LEU A 248 8.39 -13.45 -10.01
CA LEU A 248 9.71 -13.49 -9.36
C LEU A 248 10.83 -13.60 -10.39
N ALA A 249 11.84 -12.74 -10.22
CA ALA A 249 13.12 -12.91 -10.89
C ALA A 249 13.80 -14.23 -10.47
N PRO A 250 14.54 -14.91 -11.36
CA PRO A 250 15.18 -16.20 -11.07
C PRO A 250 16.07 -16.19 -9.81
N GLU A 251 16.87 -15.14 -9.60
CA GLU A 251 17.77 -15.01 -8.45
C GLU A 251 17.01 -14.77 -7.13
N TYR A 252 15.83 -14.17 -7.21
CA TYR A 252 14.97 -13.98 -6.05
C TYR A 252 14.32 -15.32 -5.69
N GLY A 253 13.71 -16.01 -6.65
CA GLY A 253 13.06 -17.30 -6.41
C GLY A 253 14.02 -18.41 -5.96
N SER A 254 15.26 -18.42 -6.46
CA SER A 254 16.25 -19.48 -6.16
C SER A 254 17.08 -19.22 -4.92
N SER A 255 17.48 -17.96 -4.67
CA SER A 255 18.49 -17.62 -3.67
C SER A 255 18.04 -16.52 -2.70
N GLY A 256 16.80 -16.04 -2.83
CA GLY A 256 16.28 -14.95 -1.99
C GLY A 256 16.96 -13.60 -2.25
N ILE A 257 17.65 -13.45 -3.39
CA ILE A 257 18.40 -12.23 -3.71
C ILE A 257 17.45 -11.17 -4.27
N VAL A 258 17.42 -10.02 -3.61
CA VAL A 258 16.58 -8.88 -3.97
C VAL A 258 17.47 -7.73 -4.44
N SER A 259 17.08 -7.12 -5.55
CA SER A 259 17.72 -5.93 -6.11
C SER A 259 16.72 -5.13 -6.95
N VAL A 260 17.08 -3.90 -7.31
CA VAL A 260 16.29 -3.09 -8.27
C VAL A 260 16.08 -3.82 -9.61
N LYS A 261 16.98 -4.74 -9.99
CA LYS A 261 16.84 -5.57 -11.20
C LYS A 261 15.79 -6.67 -11.06
N GLY A 262 15.42 -7.04 -9.84
CA GLY A 262 14.29 -7.94 -9.58
C GLY A 262 12.95 -7.25 -9.88
N ASP A 263 12.82 -5.97 -9.54
CA ASP A 263 11.64 -5.16 -9.90
C ASP A 263 11.54 -4.96 -11.42
N VAL A 264 12.66 -4.77 -12.12
CA VAL A 264 12.70 -4.67 -13.59
C VAL A 264 12.14 -5.95 -14.23
N TYR A 265 12.56 -7.13 -13.75
CA TYR A 265 12.02 -8.41 -14.22
C TYR A 265 10.51 -8.49 -14.02
N SER A 266 10.05 -8.18 -12.80
CA SER A 266 8.62 -8.18 -12.46
C SER A 266 7.82 -7.21 -13.33
N TYR A 267 8.40 -6.06 -13.67
CA TYR A 267 7.81 -5.08 -14.58
C TYR A 267 7.67 -5.61 -16.01
N GLY A 268 8.66 -6.35 -16.51
CA GLY A 268 8.59 -7.00 -17.82
C GLY A 268 7.47 -8.03 -17.90
N ILE A 269 7.34 -8.90 -16.89
CA ILE A 269 6.22 -9.85 -16.79
C ILE A 269 4.87 -9.12 -16.78
N MET A 270 4.76 -8.05 -16.00
CA MET A 270 3.53 -7.26 -15.93
C MET A 270 3.17 -6.61 -17.27
N LEU A 271 4.14 -6.07 -18.02
CA LEU A 271 3.89 -5.56 -19.37
C LEU A 271 3.36 -6.66 -20.31
N MET A 272 3.94 -7.86 -20.23
CA MET A 272 3.47 -9.01 -21.00
C MET A 272 2.03 -9.38 -20.63
N GLU A 273 1.68 -9.49 -19.34
CA GLU A 273 0.31 -9.78 -18.90
C GLU A 273 -0.69 -8.72 -19.39
N ILE A 274 -0.34 -7.43 -19.33
CA ILE A 274 -1.23 -6.35 -19.74
C ILE A 274 -1.65 -6.47 -21.22
N PHE A 275 -0.70 -6.76 -22.12
CA PHE A 275 -0.98 -6.77 -23.56
C PHE A 275 -1.47 -8.13 -24.09
N THR A 276 -1.22 -9.21 -23.35
CA THR A 276 -1.71 -10.54 -23.71
C THR A 276 -3.03 -10.91 -23.03
N GLY A 277 -3.37 -10.24 -21.91
CA GLY A 277 -4.47 -10.63 -21.04
C GLY A 277 -4.20 -11.95 -20.30
N LYS A 278 -2.98 -12.48 -20.35
CA LYS A 278 -2.60 -13.79 -19.79
C LYS A 278 -1.77 -13.64 -18.53
N LYS A 279 -2.23 -14.28 -17.46
CA LYS A 279 -1.46 -14.38 -16.21
C LYS A 279 -0.24 -15.26 -16.42
N PRO A 280 0.92 -14.95 -15.82
CA PRO A 280 2.08 -15.85 -15.88
C PRO A 280 1.81 -17.23 -15.25
N THR A 281 0.72 -17.36 -14.47
CA THR A 281 0.25 -18.61 -13.86
C THR A 281 -1.00 -19.19 -14.54
N ASP A 282 -1.34 -18.77 -15.76
CA ASP A 282 -2.45 -19.34 -16.54
C ASP A 282 -2.18 -20.84 -16.81
N ASP A 283 -3.23 -21.66 -16.75
CA ASP A 283 -3.15 -23.13 -16.90
C ASP A 283 -2.55 -23.57 -18.25
N MET A 284 -2.50 -22.69 -19.25
CA MET A 284 -1.83 -22.98 -20.51
C MET A 284 -0.30 -23.08 -20.38
N PHE A 285 0.29 -22.49 -19.33
CA PHE A 285 1.72 -22.49 -19.09
C PHE A 285 2.12 -23.69 -18.24
N VAL A 286 2.58 -24.75 -18.90
CA VAL A 286 2.96 -26.02 -18.28
C VAL A 286 4.34 -26.47 -18.74
N ALA A 287 5.03 -27.21 -17.88
CA ALA A 287 6.40 -27.67 -18.11
C ALA A 287 7.35 -26.51 -18.47
N GLU A 288 7.96 -26.54 -19.64
CA GLU A 288 8.93 -25.53 -20.11
C GLU A 288 8.26 -24.31 -20.77
N LEU A 289 6.93 -24.35 -20.99
CA LEU A 289 6.22 -23.23 -21.60
C LEU A 289 5.83 -22.21 -20.54
N SER A 290 6.48 -21.06 -20.57
CA SER A 290 6.18 -19.86 -19.78
C SER A 290 5.66 -18.71 -20.66
N LEU A 291 5.07 -17.69 -20.04
CA LEU A 291 4.67 -16.44 -20.69
C LEU A 291 5.82 -15.83 -21.52
N ILE A 292 7.04 -15.82 -20.97
CA ILE A 292 8.25 -15.33 -21.64
C ILE A 292 8.53 -16.15 -22.91
N THR A 293 8.59 -17.48 -22.79
CA THR A 293 8.92 -18.35 -23.93
C THR A 293 7.83 -18.36 -25.01
N TRP A 294 6.57 -18.22 -24.61
CA TRP A 294 5.43 -18.16 -25.52
C TRP A 294 5.45 -16.88 -26.38
N ILE A 295 5.68 -15.73 -25.75
CA ILE A 295 5.85 -14.45 -26.46
C ILE A 295 7.14 -14.47 -27.28
N GLY A 296 8.24 -14.94 -26.71
CA GLY A 296 9.54 -15.04 -27.39
C GLY A 296 9.48 -15.88 -28.66
N GLY A 297 8.76 -17.01 -28.65
CA GLY A 297 8.54 -17.84 -29.83
C GLY A 297 7.62 -17.20 -30.89
N SER A 298 6.84 -16.19 -30.49
CA SER A 298 5.91 -15.49 -31.37
C SER A 298 6.50 -14.21 -31.97
N LEU A 299 7.62 -13.71 -31.43
CA LEU A 299 8.27 -12.49 -31.93
C LEU A 299 9.19 -12.76 -33.13
N PRO A 300 9.26 -11.85 -34.12
CA PRO A 300 8.38 -10.69 -34.32
C PRO A 300 7.14 -11.00 -35.17
N ASN A 301 7.00 -12.22 -35.69
CA ASN A 301 6.12 -12.50 -36.84
C ASN A 301 4.69 -12.94 -36.48
N SER A 302 4.45 -13.42 -35.27
CA SER A 302 3.18 -14.01 -34.81
C SER A 302 2.59 -13.26 -33.61
N ILE A 303 2.89 -11.96 -33.48
CA ILE A 303 2.45 -11.12 -32.35
C ILE A 303 0.92 -11.11 -32.20
N MET A 304 0.19 -11.14 -33.32
CA MET A 304 -1.27 -11.14 -33.31
C MET A 304 -1.87 -12.35 -32.56
N GLU A 305 -1.16 -13.47 -32.50
CA GLU A 305 -1.61 -14.70 -31.82
C GLU A 305 -1.49 -14.62 -30.30
N VAL A 306 -0.65 -13.72 -29.80
CA VAL A 306 -0.41 -13.55 -28.36
C VAL A 306 -1.11 -12.33 -27.77
N LEU A 307 -1.55 -11.39 -28.59
CA LEU A 307 -2.25 -10.19 -28.13
C LEU A 307 -3.66 -10.50 -27.62
N ASP A 308 -4.09 -9.70 -26.64
CA ASP A 308 -5.47 -9.75 -26.16
C ASP A 308 -6.44 -9.50 -27.32
N SER A 309 -7.42 -10.41 -27.49
CA SER A 309 -8.38 -10.35 -28.58
C SER A 309 -9.21 -9.06 -28.61
N ASN A 310 -9.44 -8.42 -27.47
CA ASN A 310 -10.17 -7.15 -27.41
C ASN A 310 -9.35 -6.00 -28.00
N LEU A 311 -8.02 -6.00 -27.81
CA LEU A 311 -7.12 -5.01 -28.42
C LEU A 311 -7.09 -5.19 -29.94
N VAL A 312 -7.05 -6.44 -30.41
CA VAL A 312 -7.07 -6.77 -31.84
C VAL A 312 -8.38 -6.31 -32.51
N GLN A 313 -9.52 -6.58 -31.88
CA GLN A 313 -10.84 -6.25 -32.43
C GLN A 313 -11.10 -4.74 -32.50
N GLN A 314 -10.57 -3.95 -31.56
CA GLN A 314 -10.79 -2.50 -31.51
C GLN A 314 -9.99 -1.72 -32.57
N ASN A 315 -8.92 -2.30 -33.12
CA ASN A 315 -7.94 -1.59 -33.95
C ASN A 315 -7.87 -2.10 -35.40
N GLY A 316 -8.91 -2.79 -35.89
CA GLY A 316 -8.87 -3.56 -37.14
C GLY A 316 -8.31 -2.85 -38.39
N GLU A 317 -8.56 -1.57 -38.59
CA GLU A 317 -8.04 -0.82 -39.77
C GLU A 317 -6.58 -0.34 -39.62
N GLN A 318 -6.02 -0.32 -38.40
CA GLN A 318 -4.65 0.15 -38.09
C GLN A 318 -3.80 -0.95 -37.46
N ILE A 319 -4.11 -2.22 -37.75
CA ILE A 319 -3.56 -3.35 -37.03
C ILE A 319 -2.06 -3.54 -37.28
N ASP A 320 -1.57 -3.31 -38.50
CA ASP A 320 -0.14 -3.46 -38.83
C ASP A 320 0.75 -2.48 -38.05
N ASP A 321 0.26 -1.25 -37.87
CA ASP A 321 0.91 -0.23 -37.07
C ASP A 321 0.92 -0.63 -35.59
N LEU A 322 -0.23 -1.08 -35.07
CA LEU A 322 -0.35 -1.59 -33.71
C LEU A 322 0.64 -2.74 -33.46
N LEU A 323 0.74 -3.71 -34.37
CA LEU A 323 1.66 -4.85 -34.26
C LEU A 323 3.13 -4.41 -34.21
N THR A 324 3.50 -3.35 -34.92
CA THR A 324 4.85 -2.78 -34.88
C THR A 324 5.18 -2.21 -33.49
N TYR A 325 4.23 -1.49 -32.87
CA TYR A 325 4.40 -0.98 -31.51
C TYR A 325 4.41 -2.10 -30.49
N MET A 326 3.53 -3.10 -30.63
CA MET A 326 3.49 -4.27 -29.77
C MET A 326 4.79 -5.08 -29.85
N SER A 327 5.39 -5.22 -31.03
CA SER A 327 6.72 -5.83 -31.20
C SER A 327 7.78 -5.08 -30.39
N SER A 328 7.73 -3.75 -30.41
CA SER A 328 8.69 -2.92 -29.68
C SER A 328 8.49 -3.02 -28.16
N ILE A 329 7.24 -3.08 -27.70
CA ILE A 329 6.90 -3.23 -26.28
C ILE A 329 7.28 -4.62 -25.77
N PHE A 330 6.96 -5.68 -26.51
CA PHE A 330 7.35 -7.03 -26.11
C PHE A 330 8.87 -7.20 -26.16
N GLY A 331 9.57 -6.67 -27.16
CA GLY A 331 11.04 -6.66 -27.17
C GLY A 331 11.63 -5.96 -25.95
N LEU A 332 11.05 -4.82 -25.55
CA LEU A 332 11.44 -4.14 -24.31
C LEU A 332 11.17 -4.99 -23.06
N ALA A 333 10.00 -5.64 -22.98
CA ALA A 333 9.64 -6.51 -21.87
C ALA A 333 10.56 -7.73 -21.77
N MET A 334 10.97 -8.32 -22.89
CA MET A 334 11.94 -9.41 -22.95
C MET A 334 13.31 -8.98 -22.39
N ASN A 335 13.81 -7.80 -22.78
CA ASN A 335 15.06 -7.25 -22.24
C ASN A 335 14.99 -6.94 -20.73
N CYS A 336 13.79 -6.73 -20.19
CA CYS A 336 13.59 -6.61 -18.74
C CYS A 336 13.65 -7.98 -18.03
N CYS A 337 13.34 -9.06 -18.75
CA CYS A 337 13.20 -10.42 -18.21
C CYS A 337 14.42 -11.33 -18.48
N GLU A 338 15.59 -10.76 -18.81
CA GLU A 338 16.84 -11.53 -18.95
C GLU A 338 17.15 -12.34 -17.67
N ASP A 339 17.67 -13.55 -17.81
CA ASP A 339 17.95 -14.42 -16.65
C ASP A 339 19.00 -13.79 -15.73
N SER A 340 20.06 -13.22 -16.31
CA SER A 340 21.09 -12.49 -15.55
C SER A 340 20.61 -11.09 -15.18
N PRO A 341 20.66 -10.70 -13.89
CA PRO A 341 20.32 -9.34 -13.43
C PRO A 341 21.14 -8.25 -14.11
N GLU A 342 22.40 -8.54 -14.43
CA GLU A 342 23.33 -7.61 -15.08
C GLU A 342 22.95 -7.32 -16.52
N ALA A 343 22.38 -8.32 -17.22
CA ALA A 343 21.91 -8.19 -18.60
C ALA A 343 20.60 -7.41 -18.72
N ARG A 344 19.78 -7.37 -17.66
CA ARG A 344 18.52 -6.61 -17.65
C ARG A 344 18.76 -5.12 -17.82
N MET A 345 17.84 -4.44 -18.51
CA MET A 345 17.82 -2.98 -18.57
C MET A 345 17.67 -2.35 -17.17
N ASN A 346 17.99 -1.08 -17.01
CA ASN A 346 17.59 -0.31 -15.82
C ASN A 346 16.30 0.47 -16.12
N MET A 347 15.59 0.92 -15.07
CA MET A 347 14.31 1.60 -15.27
C MET A 347 14.40 2.94 -16.00
N ALA A 348 15.54 3.65 -15.96
CA ALA A 348 15.71 4.87 -16.73
C ALA A 348 15.73 4.59 -18.25
N ASP A 349 16.44 3.53 -18.66
CA ASP A 349 16.47 3.07 -20.06
C ASP A 349 15.10 2.55 -20.51
N VAL A 350 14.37 1.88 -19.61
CA VAL A 350 12.99 1.42 -19.86
C VAL A 350 12.06 2.62 -20.06
N THR A 351 12.07 3.62 -19.18
CA THR A 351 11.26 4.85 -19.32
C THR A 351 11.60 5.58 -20.62
N ALA A 352 12.88 5.70 -20.96
CA ALA A 352 13.31 6.34 -22.21
C ALA A 352 12.80 5.58 -23.45
N SER A 353 12.87 4.25 -23.43
CA SER A 353 12.40 3.39 -24.51
C SER A 353 10.88 3.48 -24.69
N LEU A 354 10.11 3.41 -23.60
CA LEU A 354 8.65 3.59 -23.62
C LEU A 354 8.25 4.97 -24.10
N THR A 355 8.96 6.02 -23.68
CA THR A 355 8.72 7.39 -24.15
C THR A 355 8.94 7.48 -25.66
N LYS A 356 9.99 6.86 -26.19
CA LYS A 356 10.25 6.81 -27.63
C LYS A 356 9.14 6.06 -28.39
N ILE A 357 8.67 4.93 -27.87
CA ILE A 357 7.55 4.16 -28.46
C ILE A 357 6.28 5.01 -28.45
N LYS A 358 5.94 5.62 -27.30
CA LYS A 358 4.76 6.48 -27.13
C LYS A 358 4.78 7.69 -28.06
N THR A 359 5.91 8.38 -28.19
CA THR A 359 6.02 9.56 -29.07
C THR A 359 5.79 9.19 -30.53
N LYS A 360 6.32 8.05 -30.98
CA LYS A 360 6.06 7.57 -32.35
C LYS A 360 4.58 7.26 -32.56
N PHE A 361 3.97 6.54 -31.62
CA PHE A 361 2.55 6.21 -31.65
C PHE A 361 1.66 7.46 -31.69
N LEU A 362 1.91 8.45 -30.83
CA LEU A 362 1.15 9.70 -30.80
C LEU A 362 1.35 10.56 -32.05
N ALA A 363 2.56 10.59 -32.62
CA ALA A 363 2.82 11.29 -33.88
C ALA A 363 1.99 10.72 -35.04
N GLN A 364 1.71 9.41 -35.03
CA GLN A 364 0.88 8.76 -36.02
C GLN A 364 -0.61 9.10 -35.86
N ILE A 365 -1.14 9.03 -34.64
CA ILE A 365 -2.55 9.39 -34.35
C ILE A 365 -2.80 10.89 -34.60
N GLY A 366 -1.86 11.76 -34.24
CA GLY A 366 -1.98 13.21 -34.46
C GLY A 366 -1.82 13.65 -35.92
N SER A 367 -1.44 12.73 -36.82
CA SER A 367 -1.35 12.98 -38.27
C SER A 367 -2.54 12.41 -39.05
N SER A 368 -3.53 11.84 -38.35
CA SER A 368 -4.72 11.17 -38.91
C SER A 368 -5.94 12.09 -38.95
#